data_AF-A0A523FZZ8-F1
#
_entry.id   AF-A0A523FZZ8-F1
#
_cell.length_a   1.000
_cell.length_b   1.000
_cell.length_c   1.000
_cell.angle_alpha   90.00
_cell.angle_beta   90.00
_cell.angle_gamma   90.00
#
_symmetry.space_group_name_H-M   'P 1'
#
loop_
_entity.id
_entity.type
_entity.pdbx_description
1 polymer ?
#
loop_
_entity_poly.entity_id
_entity_poly.type
_entity_poly.pdbx_seq_one_letter_code
_entity_poly.pdbx_strand_id
1 'polypeptide(L)'
;MRKHFLIWLHILMSFSFVSGQEQTMGLFLNDSKSFNGYTLFSALTFTRTYLLNNDGLLVNSWESDYVPGNSVYLLENGDLLRAADQGGNTTFIAGGDAGRVEKFDWEGNLIWEFEYSNDQYRAHHDIEPLPNGNVLILTWELKSRTEATAAGRDST
;
A
#
# COMPACT_ATOMS: atom_id res chain seq x y z
N MET A 1 -18.26 71.62 -35.15
CA MET A 1 -19.20 70.66 -34.52
C MET A 1 -18.61 69.25 -34.62
N ARG A 2 -17.92 68.77 -33.58
CA ARG A 2 -17.47 67.37 -33.47
C ARG A 2 -18.17 66.78 -32.26
N LYS A 3 -19.02 65.77 -32.47
CA LYS A 3 -19.74 65.06 -31.41
C LYS A 3 -18.83 63.97 -30.88
N HIS A 4 -18.38 64.08 -29.63
CA HIS A 4 -17.70 63.01 -28.91
C HIS A 4 -18.75 62.06 -28.34
N PHE A 5 -18.70 60.79 -28.74
CA PHE A 5 -19.56 59.74 -28.22
C PHE A 5 -18.82 59.06 -27.07
N LEU A 6 -19.27 59.25 -25.83
CA LEU A 6 -18.74 58.60 -24.64
C LEU A 6 -19.47 57.27 -24.46
N ILE A 7 -18.74 56.15 -24.57
CA ILE A 7 -19.24 54.80 -24.30
C ILE A 7 -19.00 54.51 -22.82
N TRP A 8 -20.08 54.20 -22.08
CA TRP A 8 -20.03 53.90 -20.66
C TRP A 8 -19.99 52.38 -20.44
N LEU A 9 -18.82 51.84 -20.11
CA LEU A 9 -18.60 50.41 -19.85
C LEU A 9 -19.03 50.07 -18.41
N HIS A 10 -20.07 49.26 -18.25
CA HIS A 10 -20.48 48.74 -16.94
C HIS A 10 -19.74 47.44 -16.66
N ILE A 11 -18.89 47.43 -15.64
CA ILE A 11 -18.25 46.22 -15.14
C ILE A 11 -19.23 45.53 -14.18
N LEU A 12 -19.85 44.45 -14.63
CA LEU A 12 -20.62 43.55 -13.76
C LEU A 12 -19.63 42.64 -13.01
N MET A 13 -19.45 42.88 -11.71
CA MET A 13 -18.69 42.02 -10.83
C MET A 13 -19.61 40.89 -10.33
N SER A 14 -19.53 39.73 -10.97
CA SER A 14 -20.18 38.50 -10.49
C SER A 14 -19.42 37.95 -9.29
N PHE A 15 -20.02 38.03 -8.10
CA PHE A 15 -19.57 37.30 -6.92
C PHE A 15 -19.97 35.83 -7.06
N SER A 16 -19.00 34.97 -7.37
CA SER A 16 -19.18 33.52 -7.23
C SER A 16 -18.99 33.15 -5.77
N PHE A 17 -20.05 32.73 -5.10
CA PHE A 17 -19.94 32.02 -3.83
C PHE A 17 -19.34 30.64 -4.11
N VAL A 18 -18.06 30.46 -3.81
CA VAL A 18 -17.44 29.14 -3.78
C VAL A 18 -17.87 28.48 -2.48
N SER A 19 -18.91 27.64 -2.54
CA SER A 19 -19.18 26.67 -1.50
C SER A 19 -18.07 25.62 -1.57
N GLY A 20 -17.02 25.77 -0.76
CA GLY A 20 -16.04 24.70 -0.58
C GLY A 20 -16.73 23.49 0.03
N GLN A 21 -16.68 22.34 -0.66
CA GLN A 21 -17.11 21.08 -0.07
C GLN A 21 -16.21 20.79 1.13
N GLU A 22 -16.77 20.57 2.32
CA GLU A 22 -15.97 20.07 3.44
C GLU A 22 -15.39 18.71 3.05
N GLN A 23 -14.09 18.53 3.28
CA GLN A 23 -13.42 17.27 3.05
C GLN A 23 -14.05 16.21 3.95
N THR A 24 -14.61 15.14 3.36
CA THR A 24 -15.28 14.06 4.12
C THR A 24 -14.43 12.79 4.24
N MET A 25 -13.30 12.73 3.54
CA MET A 25 -12.45 11.56 3.40
C MET A 25 -10.98 11.99 3.32
N GLY A 26 -10.05 11.08 3.62
CA GLY A 26 -8.60 11.34 3.50
C GLY A 26 -8.02 12.01 4.74
N LEU A 27 -6.99 12.84 4.56
CA LEU A 27 -6.22 13.42 5.65
C LEU A 27 -6.89 14.69 6.21
N PHE A 28 -7.29 14.65 7.48
CA PHE A 28 -7.93 15.79 8.16
C PHE A 28 -6.96 16.65 8.97
N LEU A 29 -5.82 16.10 9.38
CA LEU A 29 -4.86 16.76 10.26
C LEU A 29 -3.44 16.55 9.73
N ASN A 30 -2.79 17.65 9.41
CA ASN A 30 -1.35 17.73 9.20
C ASN A 30 -0.84 18.97 9.93
N ASP A 31 -0.18 18.79 11.08
CA ASP A 31 0.31 19.90 11.90
C ASP A 31 1.82 19.75 12.17
N SER A 32 2.38 20.68 12.96
CA SER A 32 3.82 20.69 13.27
C SER A 32 4.35 19.46 14.01
N LYS A 33 3.46 18.59 14.55
CA LYS A 33 3.83 17.32 15.20
C LYS A 33 3.87 16.16 14.21
N SER A 34 3.31 16.31 13.01
CA SER A 34 3.44 15.32 11.94
C SER A 34 4.90 15.14 11.58
N PHE A 35 5.33 13.89 11.40
CA PHE A 35 6.63 13.60 10.82
C PHE A 35 6.66 14.12 9.37
N ASN A 36 7.68 14.89 9.00
CA ASN A 36 7.81 15.41 7.63
C ASN A 36 8.30 14.31 6.67
N GLY A 37 7.38 13.61 6.02
CA GLY A 37 7.70 12.47 5.16
C GLY A 37 6.54 12.03 4.28
N TYR A 38 6.55 10.75 3.92
CA TYR A 38 5.52 10.11 3.12
C TYR A 38 4.83 9.01 3.92
N THR A 39 3.57 8.75 3.61
CA THR A 39 2.81 7.62 4.15
C THR A 39 2.65 6.57 3.06
N LEU A 40 3.26 5.40 3.27
CA LEU A 40 3.14 4.23 2.40
C LEU A 40 2.20 3.22 3.04
N PHE A 41 1.21 2.72 2.30
CA PHE A 41 0.32 1.68 2.79
C PHE A 41 -0.36 0.90 1.66
N SER A 42 -0.75 -0.33 1.98
CA SER A 42 -1.59 -1.17 1.13
C SER A 42 -2.90 -1.46 1.86
N ALA A 43 -4.04 -1.20 1.24
CA ALA A 43 -5.34 -1.45 1.87
C ALA A 43 -5.68 -2.94 1.79
N LEU A 44 -5.95 -3.59 2.92
CA LEU A 44 -6.03 -5.06 3.04
C LEU A 44 -7.00 -5.76 2.08
N THR A 45 -8.07 -5.07 1.66
CA THR A 45 -9.09 -5.64 0.78
C THR A 45 -9.02 -5.12 -0.66
N PHE A 46 -7.95 -4.40 -1.00
CA PHE A 46 -7.73 -3.83 -2.32
C PHE A 46 -6.34 -4.21 -2.83
N THR A 47 -6.19 -4.22 -4.15
CA THR A 47 -4.97 -4.66 -4.83
C THR A 47 -3.92 -3.55 -4.96
N ARG A 48 -4.29 -2.29 -4.69
CA ARG A 48 -3.43 -1.12 -4.85
C ARG A 48 -2.66 -0.75 -3.59
N THR A 49 -1.39 -0.40 -3.77
CA THR A 49 -0.52 0.23 -2.78
C THR A 49 -0.39 1.73 -3.08
N TYR A 50 -0.39 2.56 -2.04
CA TYR A 50 -0.36 4.03 -2.16
C TYR A 50 0.82 4.63 -1.41
N LEU A 51 1.44 5.64 -2.02
CA LEU A 51 2.37 6.55 -1.38
C LEU A 51 1.76 7.96 -1.41
N LEU A 52 1.51 8.53 -0.23
CA LEU A 52 0.93 9.87 -0.07
C LEU A 52 1.96 10.81 0.57
N ASN A 53 1.89 12.10 0.23
CA ASN A 53 2.60 13.13 0.98
C ASN A 53 1.80 13.56 2.22
N ASN A 54 2.37 14.44 3.03
CA ASN A 54 1.72 14.97 4.23
C ASN A 54 0.51 15.88 3.97
N ASP A 55 0.26 16.30 2.74
CA ASP A 55 -0.98 17.00 2.38
C ASP A 55 -2.10 16.01 1.99
N GLY A 56 -1.85 14.71 2.11
CA GLY A 56 -2.77 13.65 1.69
C GLY A 56 -2.87 13.49 0.18
N LEU A 57 -1.96 14.11 -0.58
CA LEU A 57 -1.94 14.02 -2.03
C LEU A 57 -1.17 12.78 -2.48
N LEU A 58 -1.68 12.15 -3.53
CA LEU A 58 -1.05 11.00 -4.16
C LEU A 58 0.31 11.38 -4.76
N VAL A 59 1.35 10.67 -4.35
CA VAL A 59 2.71 10.79 -4.88
C VAL A 59 2.96 9.68 -5.90
N ASN A 60 2.62 8.44 -5.53
CA ASN A 60 2.68 7.30 -6.43
C ASN A 60 1.69 6.20 -5.99
N SER A 61 1.41 5.25 -6.88
CA SER A 61 0.67 4.03 -6.57
C SER A 61 1.07 2.87 -7.47
N TRP A 62 1.03 1.67 -6.91
CA TRP A 62 1.33 0.43 -7.61
C TRP A 62 0.11 -0.48 -7.58
N GLU A 63 -0.24 -1.07 -8.73
CA GLU A 63 -1.33 -2.03 -8.86
C GLU A 63 -0.74 -3.44 -8.91
N SER A 64 -1.26 -4.34 -8.07
CA SER A 64 -0.98 -5.77 -8.14
C SER A 64 -2.23 -6.50 -8.65
N ASP A 65 -2.08 -7.74 -9.10
CA ASP A 65 -3.23 -8.61 -9.36
C ASP A 65 -3.78 -9.23 -8.06
N TYR A 66 -3.10 -9.01 -6.93
CA TYR A 66 -3.34 -9.69 -5.66
C TYR A 66 -3.55 -8.72 -4.49
N VAL A 67 -4.32 -9.19 -3.50
CA VAL A 67 -4.49 -8.47 -2.24
C VAL A 67 -3.18 -8.47 -1.43
N PRO A 68 -2.98 -7.52 -0.50
CA PRO A 68 -1.70 -7.35 0.18
C PRO A 68 -1.49 -8.44 1.24
N GLY A 69 -0.25 -8.91 1.37
CA GLY A 69 0.21 -9.78 2.46
C GLY A 69 0.70 -9.00 3.68
N ASN A 70 0.06 -7.86 3.96
CA ASN A 70 0.29 -6.89 5.05
C ASN A 70 1.63 -6.14 5.12
N SER A 71 2.72 -6.64 4.52
CA SER A 71 4.01 -5.93 4.53
C SER A 71 4.30 -5.20 3.23
N VAL A 72 4.88 -4.00 3.34
CA VAL A 72 5.20 -3.13 2.21
C VAL A 72 6.36 -2.20 2.55
N TYR A 73 7.29 -2.07 1.61
CA TYR A 73 8.51 -1.27 1.72
C TYR A 73 8.71 -0.45 0.47
N LEU A 74 9.10 0.81 0.66
CA LEU A 74 9.70 1.63 -0.39
C LEU A 74 11.22 1.51 -0.24
N LEU A 75 11.88 0.92 -1.23
CA LEU A 75 13.32 0.69 -1.19
C LEU A 75 14.10 1.97 -1.53
N GLU A 76 15.39 2.00 -1.20
CA GLU A 76 16.25 3.19 -1.40
C GLU A 76 16.33 3.65 -2.86
N ASN A 77 16.15 2.73 -3.82
CA ASN A 77 16.16 3.03 -5.25
C ASN A 77 14.78 3.48 -5.78
N GLY A 78 13.76 3.58 -4.92
CA GLY A 78 12.39 3.96 -5.30
C GLY A 78 11.49 2.78 -5.64
N ASP A 79 12.01 1.56 -5.73
CA ASP A 79 11.18 0.40 -6.03
C ASP A 79 10.25 0.06 -4.85
N LEU A 80 9.10 -0.50 -5.17
CA LEU A 80 8.21 -1.08 -4.17
C LEU A 80 8.54 -2.55 -3.96
N LEU A 81 8.67 -2.98 -2.70
CA LEU A 81 8.65 -4.39 -2.31
C LEU A 81 7.43 -4.64 -1.43
N ARG A 82 6.60 -5.62 -1.78
CA ARG A 82 5.40 -5.95 -1.00
C ARG A 82 5.18 -7.43 -0.86
N ALA A 83 4.58 -7.82 0.25
CA ALA A 83 3.94 -9.12 0.39
C ALA A 83 2.56 -9.09 -0.30
N ALA A 84 2.14 -10.24 -0.80
CA ALA A 84 0.85 -10.43 -1.46
C ALA A 84 0.25 -11.80 -1.10
N ASP A 85 -1.06 -11.91 -1.19
CA ASP A 85 -1.79 -13.17 -1.08
C ASP A 85 -2.47 -13.51 -2.41
N GLN A 86 -1.99 -14.58 -3.04
CA GLN A 86 -2.54 -15.14 -4.28
C GLN A 86 -3.82 -15.98 -4.06
N GLY A 87 -4.19 -16.22 -2.81
CA GLY A 87 -5.31 -17.07 -2.43
C GLY A 87 -5.08 -18.56 -2.72
N GLY A 88 -6.14 -19.35 -2.58
CA GLY A 88 -6.17 -20.76 -3.00
C GLY A 88 -5.49 -21.76 -2.05
N ASN A 89 -4.74 -21.32 -1.04
CA ASN A 89 -4.18 -22.22 -0.03
C ASN A 89 -5.27 -22.67 0.95
N THR A 90 -5.54 -23.98 1.00
CA THR A 90 -6.57 -24.57 1.88
C THR A 90 -5.99 -25.22 3.14
N THR A 91 -4.67 -25.34 3.23
CA THR A 91 -3.98 -25.91 4.40
C THR A 91 -3.74 -24.85 5.47
N PHE A 92 -3.30 -23.66 5.07
CA PHE A 92 -2.93 -22.57 5.97
C PHE A 92 -3.95 -21.43 5.89
N ILE A 93 -5.04 -21.57 6.65
CA ILE A 93 -6.12 -20.57 6.74
C ILE A 93 -6.11 -19.96 8.14
N ALA A 94 -5.38 -18.86 8.30
CA ALA A 94 -5.28 -18.12 9.55
C ALA A 94 -4.91 -16.66 9.27
N GLY A 95 -5.16 -15.77 10.22
CA GLY A 95 -4.78 -14.37 10.08
C GLY A 95 -3.27 -14.21 9.93
N GLY A 96 -2.86 -13.28 9.07
CA GLY A 96 -1.46 -13.07 8.76
C GLY A 96 -0.95 -13.92 7.60
N ASP A 97 -1.86 -14.33 6.73
CA ASP A 97 -1.58 -15.05 5.51
C ASP A 97 -1.10 -14.12 4.38
N ALA A 98 -0.05 -14.56 3.68
CA ALA A 98 0.38 -13.99 2.40
C ALA A 98 0.60 -15.14 1.42
N GLY A 99 1.85 -15.45 1.09
CA GLY A 99 2.19 -16.55 0.18
C GLY A 99 2.93 -16.10 -1.07
N ARG A 100 3.13 -14.78 -1.24
CA ARG A 100 3.83 -14.21 -2.37
C ARG A 100 4.57 -12.92 -1.98
N VAL A 101 5.68 -12.65 -2.66
CA VAL A 101 6.43 -11.41 -2.59
C VAL A 101 6.54 -10.84 -3.99
N GLU A 102 6.34 -9.53 -4.13
CA GLU A 102 6.36 -8.83 -5.41
C GLU A 102 7.24 -7.60 -5.30
N LYS A 103 8.03 -7.35 -6.36
CA LYS A 103 8.82 -6.14 -6.51
C LYS A 103 8.41 -5.39 -7.76
N PHE A 104 8.05 -4.14 -7.61
CA PHE A 104 7.69 -3.23 -8.70
C PHE A 104 8.71 -2.09 -8.80
N ASP A 105 8.97 -1.61 -10.00
CA ASP A 105 9.71 -0.36 -10.20
C ASP A 105 8.83 0.86 -9.86
N TRP A 106 9.41 2.05 -9.91
CA TRP A 106 8.69 3.30 -9.62
C TRP A 106 7.53 3.54 -10.60
N GLU A 107 7.67 3.14 -11.87
CA GLU A 107 6.66 3.28 -12.91
C GLU A 107 5.50 2.29 -12.79
N GLY A 108 5.60 1.31 -11.89
CA GLY A 108 4.55 0.32 -11.64
C GLY A 108 4.72 -0.98 -12.43
N ASN A 109 5.86 -1.20 -13.09
CA ASN A 109 6.14 -2.47 -13.75
C ASN A 109 6.62 -3.50 -12.73
N LEU A 110 6.08 -4.72 -12.82
CA LEU A 110 6.56 -5.84 -12.03
C LEU A 110 7.98 -6.23 -12.49
N ILE A 111 8.96 -6.12 -11.58
CA ILE A 111 10.35 -6.51 -11.82
C ILE A 111 10.51 -8.01 -11.61
N TRP A 112 10.02 -8.51 -10.46
CA TRP A 112 10.01 -9.93 -10.14
C TRP A 112 8.96 -10.25 -9.08
N GLU A 113 8.63 -11.54 -9.02
CA GLU A 113 7.73 -12.13 -8.05
C GLU A 113 8.34 -13.42 -7.49
N PHE A 114 7.94 -13.79 -6.27
CA PHE A 114 8.31 -15.05 -5.65
C PHE A 114 7.12 -15.61 -4.88
N GLU A 115 6.61 -16.75 -5.32
CA GLU A 115 5.54 -17.47 -4.63
C GLU A 115 6.11 -18.49 -3.64
N TYR A 116 5.62 -18.43 -2.41
CA TYR A 116 5.99 -19.33 -1.33
C TYR A 116 4.74 -19.80 -0.58
N SER A 117 4.00 -20.71 -1.22
CA SER A 117 2.73 -21.25 -0.69
C SER A 117 2.45 -22.61 -1.31
N ASN A 118 2.32 -23.64 -0.49
CA ASN A 118 1.80 -24.95 -0.86
C ASN A 118 1.15 -25.62 0.37
N ASP A 119 0.95 -26.93 0.30
CA ASP A 119 0.35 -27.73 1.37
C ASP A 119 1.28 -28.00 2.57
N GLN A 120 2.57 -27.68 2.47
CA GLN A 120 3.57 -27.88 3.52
C GLN A 120 4.13 -26.58 4.11
N TYR A 121 4.06 -25.47 3.39
CA TYR A 121 4.51 -24.16 3.87
C TYR A 121 3.73 -23.01 3.25
N ARG A 122 3.77 -21.85 3.91
CA ARG A 122 3.21 -20.58 3.39
C ARG A 122 3.98 -19.39 3.96
N ALA A 123 4.24 -18.36 3.17
CA ALA A 123 4.72 -17.08 3.70
C ALA A 123 3.64 -16.47 4.61
N HIS A 124 4.07 -15.93 5.74
CA HIS A 124 3.21 -15.33 6.76
C HIS A 124 2.77 -13.94 6.30
N HIS A 125 2.98 -12.87 7.06
CA HIS A 125 2.61 -11.53 6.60
C HIS A 125 3.78 -10.56 6.61
N ASP A 126 4.97 -11.03 6.99
CA ASP A 126 6.13 -10.19 7.22
C ASP A 126 7.28 -10.59 6.29
N ILE A 127 7.92 -9.56 5.75
CA ILE A 127 9.14 -9.66 4.94
C ILE A 127 10.10 -8.56 5.38
N GLU A 128 11.40 -8.79 5.23
CA GLU A 128 12.41 -7.77 5.51
C GLU A 128 13.43 -7.72 4.36
N PRO A 129 13.51 -6.60 3.62
CA PRO A 129 14.60 -6.39 2.66
C PRO A 129 15.93 -6.17 3.39
N LEU A 130 16.97 -6.90 3.03
CA LEU A 130 18.31 -6.79 3.61
C LEU A 130 19.22 -5.90 2.75
N PRO A 131 20.26 -5.27 3.35
CA PRO A 131 21.21 -4.41 2.61
C PRO A 131 21.98 -5.11 1.47
N ASN A 132 22.05 -6.45 1.49
CA ASN A 132 22.70 -7.23 0.44
C ASN A 132 21.76 -7.58 -0.74
N GLY A 133 20.51 -7.09 -0.72
CA GLY A 133 19.51 -7.36 -1.74
C GLY A 133 18.69 -8.64 -1.53
N ASN A 134 18.98 -9.43 -0.49
CA ASN A 134 18.14 -10.56 -0.12
C ASN A 134 16.88 -10.09 0.61
N VAL A 135 15.85 -10.95 0.66
CA VAL A 135 14.63 -10.70 1.43
C VAL A 135 14.45 -11.85 2.43
N LEU A 136 14.26 -11.52 3.70
CA LEU A 136 13.80 -12.48 4.69
C LEU A 136 12.29 -12.60 4.61
N ILE A 137 11.77 -13.81 4.77
CA ILE A 137 10.34 -14.09 4.74
C ILE A 137 9.99 -14.84 6.01
N LEU A 138 9.06 -14.29 6.80
CA LEU A 138 8.45 -15.04 7.90
C LEU A 138 7.51 -16.10 7.29
N THR A 139 7.56 -17.34 7.77
CA THR A 139 6.81 -18.44 7.14
C THR A 139 6.22 -19.40 8.16
N TRP A 140 5.09 -19.99 7.80
CA TRP A 140 4.56 -21.21 8.40
C TRP A 140 5.10 -22.44 7.69
N GLU A 141 5.40 -23.47 8.49
CA GLU A 141 5.67 -24.83 8.04
C GLU A 141 4.70 -25.77 8.73
N LEU A 142 4.11 -26.69 7.98
CA LEU A 142 3.24 -27.71 8.53
C LEU A 142 4.08 -28.67 9.36
N LYS A 143 3.71 -28.85 10.63
CA LYS A 143 4.21 -29.95 11.47
C LYS A 143 3.08 -30.92 11.73
N SER A 144 3.31 -32.20 11.44
CA SER A 144 2.40 -33.27 11.80
C SER A 144 2.21 -33.32 13.33
N ARG A 145 1.12 -33.95 13.77
CA ARG A 145 0.90 -34.17 15.21
C ARG A 145 2.09 -34.88 15.87
N THR A 146 2.64 -35.89 15.21
CA THR A 146 3.78 -36.66 15.73
C THR A 146 5.01 -35.77 15.89
N GLU A 147 5.35 -34.94 14.90
CA GLU A 147 6.47 -34.00 14.99
C GLU A 147 6.24 -32.97 16.10
N ALA A 148 5.03 -32.41 16.20
CA ALA A 148 4.70 -31.44 17.22
C ALA A 148 4.82 -32.04 18.64
N THR A 149 4.30 -33.25 18.86
CA THR A 149 4.43 -33.95 20.15
C THR A 149 5.88 -34.30 20.46
N ALA A 150 6.66 -34.77 19.46
CA ALA A 150 8.09 -35.01 19.63
C ALA A 150 8.87 -33.73 19.97
N ALA A 151 8.41 -32.57 19.48
CA ALA A 151 8.95 -31.25 19.81
C ALA A 151 8.42 -30.68 21.15
N GLY A 152 7.62 -31.44 21.91
CA GLY A 152 7.15 -31.06 23.25
C GLY A 152 5.78 -30.38 23.29
N ARG A 153 5.00 -30.39 22.21
CA ARG A 153 3.59 -29.96 22.25
C ARG A 153 2.78 -30.95 23.09
N ASP A 154 2.32 -30.50 24.25
CA ASP A 154 1.25 -31.16 25.01
C ASP A 154 -0.10 -30.80 24.38
N SER A 155 -0.94 -31.82 24.18
CA SER A 155 -2.29 -31.65 23.62
C SER A 155 -3.40 -32.00 24.61
N THR A 156 -3.04 -32.17 25.89
CA THR A 156 -3.98 -32.38 27.00
C THR A 156 -4.46 -31.09 27.62
#